data_AF-A0A917CA97-F1
#
_entry.id   AF-A0A917CA97-F1
#
_cell.length_a   1.000
_cell.length_b   1.000
_cell.length_c   1.000
_cell.angle_alpha   90.00
_cell.angle_beta   90.00
_cell.angle_gamma   90.00
#
_symmetry.space_group_name_H-M   'P 1'
#
loop_
_entity.id
_entity.type
_entity.pdbx_description
1 polymer ?
#
loop_
_entity_poly.entity_id
_entity_poly.type
_entity_poly.pdbx_seq_one_letter_code
_entity_poly.pdbx_strand_id
1 'polypeptide(L)'
;MERSELVAEARRVGEAARHNLQVILQNPEAMLPGEQNFAEGYLNNMIRIAEAEMKNDRRSGQSQLRTRLKSLVLSILTLERPERKEGTA
;
A
#
# COMPACT_ATOMS: atom_id res chain seq x y z
N MET A 1 4.98 20.14 4.54
CA MET A 1 5.54 19.20 3.57
C MET A 1 5.10 19.66 2.20
N GLU A 2 6.06 20.01 1.38
CA GLU A 2 5.85 20.54 0.04
C GLU A 2 5.44 19.43 -0.94
N ARG A 3 4.77 19.79 -2.03
CA ARG A 3 4.29 18.82 -3.04
C ARG A 3 5.43 17.99 -3.63
N SER A 4 6.59 18.60 -3.87
CA SER A 4 7.80 17.93 -4.36
C SER A 4 8.31 16.88 -3.37
N GLU A 5 8.24 17.16 -2.08
CA GLU A 5 8.63 16.22 -1.02
C GLU A 5 7.69 15.02 -0.98
N LEU A 6 6.37 15.23 -1.13
CA LEU A 6 5.38 14.16 -1.20
C LEU A 6 5.58 13.24 -2.42
N VAL A 7 5.89 13.81 -3.59
CA VAL A 7 6.15 13.03 -4.81
C VAL A 7 7.47 12.25 -4.69
N ALA A 8 8.52 12.88 -4.16
CA ALA A 8 9.80 12.21 -3.90
C ALA A 8 9.63 11.04 -2.93
N GLU A 9 8.87 11.25 -1.86
CA GLU A 9 8.58 10.21 -0.88
C GLU A 9 7.72 9.09 -1.47
N ALA A 10 6.66 9.42 -2.20
CA ALA A 10 5.83 8.43 -2.89
C ALA A 10 6.65 7.57 -3.86
N ARG A 11 7.58 8.19 -4.61
CA ARG A 11 8.50 7.47 -5.48
C ARG A 11 9.41 6.52 -4.70
N ARG A 12 10.05 7.01 -3.64
CA ARG A 12 10.95 6.20 -2.79
C ARG A 12 10.23 5.00 -2.20
N VAL A 13 9.03 5.21 -1.66
CA VAL A 13 8.18 4.16 -1.10
C VAL A 13 7.74 3.17 -2.18
N GLY A 14 7.38 3.64 -3.38
CA GLY A 14 7.02 2.76 -4.50
C GLY A 14 8.18 1.88 -4.99
N GLU A 15 9.39 2.42 -5.06
CA GLU A 15 10.60 1.66 -5.41
C GLU A 15 10.92 0.59 -4.36
N ALA A 16 10.86 0.94 -3.07
CA ALA A 16 11.02 0.00 -1.97
C ALA A 16 9.93 -1.09 -1.98
N ALA A 17 8.68 -0.72 -2.27
CA ALA A 17 7.58 -1.67 -2.34
C ALA A 17 7.75 -2.69 -3.47
N ARG A 18 8.27 -2.28 -4.64
CA ARG A 18 8.60 -3.22 -5.74
C ARG A 18 9.69 -4.19 -5.33
N HIS A 19 10.76 -3.69 -4.70
CA HIS A 19 11.86 -4.53 -4.22
C HIS A 19 11.35 -5.57 -3.21
N ASN A 20 10.60 -5.14 -2.21
CA ASN A 20 10.05 -6.03 -1.18
C ASN A 20 9.10 -7.07 -1.77
N LEU A 21 8.27 -6.69 -2.75
CA LEU A 21 7.39 -7.64 -3.43
C LEU A 21 8.19 -8.71 -4.17
N GLN A 22 9.27 -8.32 -4.85
CA GLN A 22 10.15 -9.26 -5.52
C GLN A 22 10.83 -10.22 -4.53
N VAL A 23 11.26 -9.72 -3.36
CA VAL A 23 11.86 -10.56 -2.31
C VAL A 23 10.87 -11.58 -1.77
N ILE A 24 9.61 -11.18 -1.53
CA ILE A 24 8.54 -12.08 -1.06
C ILE A 24 8.23 -13.15 -2.11
N LEU A 25 8.13 -12.76 -3.39
CA LEU A 25 7.87 -13.71 -4.48
C LEU A 25 9.02 -14.73 -4.65
N GLN A 26 10.24 -14.35 -4.31
CA GLN A 26 11.42 -15.22 -4.38
C GLN A 26 11.59 -16.12 -3.14
N ASN A 27 11.13 -15.67 -1.97
CA ASN A 27 11.30 -16.35 -0.69
C ASN A 27 9.99 -16.35 0.12
N PRO A 28 8.91 -16.98 -0.38
CA PRO A 28 7.61 -16.97 0.29
C PRO A 28 7.67 -17.63 1.68
N GLU A 29 8.59 -18.56 1.91
CA GLU A 29 8.83 -19.23 3.19
C GLU A 29 9.37 -18.34 4.30
N ALA A 30 9.93 -17.17 3.96
CA ALA A 30 10.38 -16.18 4.94
C ALA A 30 9.20 -15.38 5.53
N MET A 31 7.99 -15.51 4.97
CA MET A 31 6.79 -14.83 5.44
C MET A 31 6.09 -15.61 6.55
N LEU A 32 5.42 -14.87 7.44
CA LEU A 32 4.51 -15.48 8.41
C LEU A 32 3.37 -16.22 7.68
N PRO A 33 3.01 -17.44 8.11
CA PRO A 33 1.92 -18.19 7.50
C PRO A 33 0.62 -17.39 7.49
N GLY A 34 0.00 -17.24 6.31
CA GLY A 34 -1.25 -16.49 6.14
C GLY A 34 -1.09 -15.00 5.82
N GLU A 35 0.10 -14.42 5.98
CA GLU A 35 0.32 -12.97 5.79
C GLU A 35 0.73 -12.60 4.36
N GLN A 36 1.10 -13.57 3.54
CA GLN A 36 1.63 -13.32 2.19
C GLN A 36 0.66 -12.52 1.32
N ASN A 37 -0.61 -12.93 1.25
CA ASN A 37 -1.63 -12.24 0.43
C ASN A 37 -1.84 -10.79 0.89
N PHE A 38 -1.81 -10.54 2.20
CA PHE A 38 -1.95 -9.21 2.76
C PHE A 38 -0.74 -8.33 2.40
N ALA A 39 0.47 -8.85 2.60
CA ALA A 39 1.70 -8.15 2.30
C ALA A 39 1.81 -7.81 0.81
N GLU A 40 1.53 -8.77 -0.08
CA GLU A 40 1.51 -8.53 -1.52
C GLU A 40 0.47 -7.49 -1.92
N GLY A 41 -0.74 -7.56 -1.35
CA GLY A 41 -1.81 -6.58 -1.59
C GLY A 41 -1.43 -5.17 -1.15
N TYR A 42 -0.81 -5.04 0.03
CA TYR A 42 -0.33 -3.77 0.55
C TYR A 42 0.78 -3.16 -0.32
N LEU A 43 1.79 -3.96 -0.70
CA LEU A 43 2.91 -3.51 -1.53
C LEU A 43 2.44 -3.10 -2.93
N ASN A 44 1.53 -3.88 -3.55
CA ASN A 44 0.93 -3.52 -4.83
C ASN A 44 0.14 -2.19 -4.75
N ASN A 45 -0.54 -1.92 -3.63
CA ASN A 45 -1.22 -0.65 -3.45
C ASN A 45 -0.25 0.52 -3.28
N MET A 46 0.87 0.35 -2.57
CA MET A 46 1.93 1.37 -2.49
C MET A 46 2.49 1.72 -3.86
N ILE A 47 2.75 0.72 -4.70
CA ILE A 47 3.22 0.90 -6.08
C ILE A 47 2.22 1.72 -6.89
N ARG A 48 0.92 1.39 -6.81
CA ARG A 48 -0.15 2.12 -7.52
C ARG A 48 -0.27 3.58 -7.09
N ILE A 49 -0.09 3.86 -5.79
CA ILE A 49 -0.10 5.23 -5.27
C ILE A 49 1.10 6.00 -5.82
N ALA A 50 2.30 5.43 -5.76
CA ALA A 50 3.50 6.03 -6.31
C ALA A 50 3.36 6.38 -7.80
N GLU A 51 2.84 5.43 -8.60
CA GLU A 51 2.60 5.64 -10.04
C GLU A 51 1.56 6.73 -10.31
N ALA A 52 0.49 6.77 -9.51
CA ALA A 52 -0.52 7.81 -9.63
C ALA A 52 0.02 9.19 -9.27
N GLU A 53 0.84 9.30 -8.22
CA GLU A 53 1.47 10.57 -7.86
C GLU A 53 2.50 11.02 -8.89
N MET A 54 3.30 10.12 -9.46
CA MET A 54 4.21 10.46 -10.57
C MET A 54 3.43 10.92 -11.82
N LYS A 55 2.24 10.35 -12.07
CA LYS A 55 1.36 10.75 -13.18
C LYS A 55 0.63 12.07 -12.92
N ASN A 56 0.22 12.32 -11.67
CA ASN A 56 -0.41 13.56 -11.24
C ASN A 56 0.61 14.68 -11.04
N ASP A 57 1.87 14.34 -10.78
CA ASP A 57 2.97 15.30 -10.78
C ASP A 57 3.10 15.95 -12.17
N ARG A 58 3.08 15.07 -13.19
CA ARG A 58 3.03 15.42 -14.62
C ARG A 58 1.76 16.18 -15.05
N ARG A 59 0.69 16.14 -14.25
CA ARG A 59 -0.58 16.87 -14.49
C ARG A 59 -0.79 17.86 -13.34
N SER A 60 -0.05 18.96 -13.38
CA SER A 60 -0.06 20.02 -12.38
C SER A 60 -1.47 20.28 -11.82
N GLY A 61 -1.66 20.02 -10.52
CA GLY A 61 -2.87 20.41 -9.77
C GLY A 61 -3.91 19.31 -9.41
N GLN A 62 -3.74 18.04 -9.82
CA GLN A 62 -4.72 16.98 -9.51
C GLN A 62 -4.17 15.82 -8.65
N SER A 63 -3.49 16.09 -7.53
CA SER A 63 -3.13 15.01 -6.59
C SER A 63 -4.31 14.66 -5.68
N GLN A 64 -4.72 13.38 -5.67
CA GLN A 64 -5.72 12.82 -4.75
C GLN A 64 -5.08 12.05 -3.58
N LEU A 65 -3.78 12.26 -3.33
CA LEU A 65 -2.96 11.47 -2.41
C LEU A 65 -3.59 11.37 -1.02
N ARG A 66 -4.04 12.49 -0.44
CA ARG A 66 -4.66 12.52 0.90
C ARG A 66 -5.88 11.63 0.99
N THR A 67 -6.72 11.63 -0.05
CA THR A 67 -7.94 10.82 -0.10
C THR A 67 -7.60 9.34 -0.30
N ARG A 68 -6.63 9.03 -1.17
CA ARG A 68 -6.18 7.65 -1.41
C ARG A 68 -5.45 7.06 -0.20
N LEU A 69 -4.59 7.82 0.47
CA LEU A 69 -3.95 7.40 1.72
C LEU A 69 -4.98 7.16 2.83
N LYS A 70 -5.98 8.05 2.98
CA LYS A 70 -7.08 7.82 3.92
C LYS A 70 -7.84 6.53 3.60
N SER A 71 -8.17 6.31 2.34
CA SER A 71 -8.86 5.08 1.90
C SER A 71 -8.00 3.84 2.13
N LEU A 72 -6.67 3.95 1.96
CA LEU A 72 -5.74 2.85 2.18
C LEU A 72 -5.63 2.50 3.66
N VAL A 73 -5.43 3.50 4.53
CA VAL A 73 -5.44 3.31 5.99
C VAL A 73 -6.75 2.66 6.44
N LEU A 74 -7.89 3.14 5.91
CA LEU A 74 -9.19 2.48 6.13
C LEU A 74 -9.17 1.02 5.68
N SER A 75 -8.74 0.71 4.46
CA SER A 75 -8.73 -0.68 3.94
C SER A 75 -7.88 -1.63 4.78
N ILE A 76 -6.72 -1.16 5.27
CA ILE A 76 -5.82 -1.92 6.14
C ILE A 76 -6.46 -2.16 7.50
N LEU A 77 -6.97 -1.10 8.14
CA LEU A 77 -7.62 -1.19 9.45
C LEU A 77 -8.93 -1.99 9.41
N THR A 78 -9.65 -2.00 8.28
CA THR A 78 -10.88 -2.81 8.11
C THR A 78 -10.62 -4.28 7.80
N LEU A 79 -9.44 -4.63 7.27
CA LEU A 79 -9.02 -6.03 7.09
C LEU A 79 -8.77 -6.72 8.44
N GLU A 80 -8.40 -5.97 9.48
CA GLU A 80 -8.20 -6.47 10.86
C GLU A 80 -9.47 -6.60 11.70
N ARG A 81 -10.68 -6.56 11.11
CA ARG A 81 -11.89 -6.97 11.83
C ARG A 81 -12.20 -8.43 11.46
N PRO A 82 -11.61 -9.44 12.12
CA PRO A 82 -12.20 -10.76 12.08
C PRO A 82 -13.61 -10.60 12.65
N GLU A 83 -14.62 -10.94 11.85
CA GLU A 83 -15.91 -11.29 12.41
C GLU A 83 -15.65 -12.41 13.42
N ARG A 84 -15.66 -12.06 14.71
CA ARG A 84 -15.92 -13.05 15.73
C ARG A 84 -17.25 -13.66 15.35
N LYS A 85 -17.21 -14.89 14.84
CA LYS A 85 -18.31 -15.83 15.02
C LYS A 85 -18.53 -15.92 16.53
N GLU A 86 -19.39 -15.07 17.07
CA GLU A 86 -20.09 -15.37 18.31
C GLU A 86 -21.05 -16.50 17.99
N GLY A 87 -20.51 -17.72 18.01
CA GLY A 87 -21.31 -18.87 18.33
C GLY A 87 -21.85 -18.64 19.73
N THR A 88 -23.16 -18.47 19.84
CA THR A 88 -23.87 -18.62 21.11
C THR A 88 -25.03 -19.59 20.86
N ALA A 89 -24.89 -20.75 21.52
CA ALA A 89 -25.85 -21.77 21.92
C ALA A 89 -27.19 -21.88 21.17
#